data_AF-A0A534PYQ0-F1
#
_entry.id   AF-A0A534PYQ0-F1
#
_cell.length_a   1.000
_cell.length_b   1.000
_cell.length_c   1.000
_cell.angle_alpha   90.00
_cell.angle_beta   90.00
_cell.angle_gamma   90.00
#
_symmetry.space_group_name_H-M   'P 1'
#
loop_
_entity.id
_entity.type
_entity.pdbx_description
1 polymer ?
#
loop_
_entity_poly.entity_id
_entity_poly.type
_entity_poly.pdbx_seq_one_letter_code
_entity_poly.pdbx_strand_id
1 'polypeptide(L)'
;MAAPSASVVRLQKSTTGRIKTVGLRILDAVAPRVAQRAAFDAFCTPVRRLQRPDVPGHPAHRFAFVEEGPELAIWDWGDGRTVLLVHGWSGNAAQMTGFVEPLRRAGY
;
A
#
# COMPACT_ATOMS: atom_id res chain seq x y z
N MET A 1 19.52 28.74 -6.77
CA MET A 1 19.81 27.55 -7.59
C MET A 1 19.19 26.35 -6.89
N ALA A 2 17.93 26.03 -7.22
CA ALA A 2 17.17 25.00 -6.53
C ALA A 2 17.37 23.64 -7.22
N ALA A 3 17.82 22.64 -6.46
CA ALA A 3 17.98 21.27 -6.94
C ALA A 3 16.60 20.61 -7.17
N PRO A 4 16.41 19.80 -8.22
CA PRO A 4 15.17 19.06 -8.41
C PRO A 4 15.04 17.96 -7.35
N SER A 5 13.87 17.92 -6.69
CA SER A 5 13.46 16.91 -5.73
C SER A 5 13.40 15.52 -6.39
N ALA A 6 14.31 14.64 -6.01
CA ALA A 6 14.44 13.28 -6.53
C ALA A 6 13.47 12.29 -5.88
N SER A 7 12.17 12.62 -5.78
CA SER A 7 11.18 11.77 -5.11
C SER A 7 10.45 10.79 -6.03
N VAL A 8 10.71 10.79 -7.33
CA VAL A 8 10.34 9.66 -8.20
C VAL A 8 11.42 8.58 -8.07
N VAL A 9 11.53 8.02 -6.87
CA VAL A 9 12.20 6.73 -6.66
C VAL A 9 11.62 5.80 -7.72
N ARG A 10 12.47 5.34 -8.63
CA ARG A 10 12.12 4.43 -9.71
C ARG A 10 11.15 3.39 -9.16
N LEU A 11 9.89 3.45 -9.58
CA LEU A 11 8.93 2.39 -9.32
C LEU A 11 9.55 1.13 -9.92
N GLN A 12 10.16 0.30 -9.09
CA GLN A 12 10.91 -0.87 -9.51
C GLN A 12 9.88 -1.91 -9.97
N LYS A 13 9.46 -1.78 -11.23
CA LYS A 13 8.49 -2.68 -11.85
C LYS A 13 9.14 -4.06 -11.96
N SER A 14 8.60 -5.02 -11.22
CA SER A 14 9.10 -6.39 -11.16
C SER A 14 9.00 -7.10 -12.52
N THR A 15 9.99 -7.93 -12.85
CA THR A 15 9.99 -8.85 -14.00
C THR A 15 8.73 -9.72 -14.04
N THR A 16 8.21 -10.10 -12.86
CA THR A 16 6.94 -10.82 -12.71
C THR A 16 5.75 -10.04 -13.29
N GLY A 17 5.77 -8.72 -13.21
CA GLY A 17 4.72 -7.87 -13.81
C GLY A 17 4.72 -7.95 -15.33
N ARG A 18 5.90 -7.95 -15.96
CA ARG A 18 6.03 -8.03 -17.43
C ARG A 18 5.59 -9.39 -17.97
N ILE A 19 5.98 -10.48 -17.30
CA ILE A 19 5.57 -11.84 -17.68
C ILE A 19 4.05 -12.00 -17.58
N LYS A 20 3.44 -11.48 -16.52
CA LYS A 20 1.97 -11.44 -16.37
C LYS A 20 1.29 -10.66 -17.49
N THR A 21 1.83 -9.49 -17.86
CA THR A 21 1.27 -8.68 -18.95
C THR A 21 1.36 -9.39 -20.31
N VAL A 22 2.48 -10.07 -20.61
CA VAL A 22 2.63 -10.82 -21.87
C VAL A 22 1.68 -12.02 -21.92
N GLY A 23 1.60 -12.80 -20.84
CA GLY A 23 0.68 -13.95 -20.76
C GLY A 23 -0.78 -13.53 -20.91
N LEU A 24 -1.18 -12.43 -20.27
CA LEU A 24 -2.55 -11.91 -20.38
C LEU A 24 -2.87 -11.44 -21.80
N ARG A 25 -1.91 -10.84 -22.52
CA ARG A 25 -2.10 -10.43 -23.93
C ARG A 25 -2.28 -11.62 -24.87
N ILE A 26 -1.51 -12.68 -24.67
CA ILE A 26 -1.66 -13.91 -25.48
C ILE A 26 -3.04 -14.52 -25.21
N LEU A 27 -3.46 -14.58 -23.94
CA LEU A 27 -4.78 -15.08 -23.57
C LEU A 27 -5.91 -14.22 -24.15
N ASP A 28 -5.74 -12.89 -24.15
CA ASP A 28 -6.73 -11.96 -24.71
C ASP A 28 -6.91 -12.14 -26.23
N ALA A 29 -5.83 -12.46 -26.96
CA ALA A 29 -5.89 -12.72 -28.39
C ALA A 29 -6.62 -14.03 -28.74
N VAL A 30 -6.51 -15.07 -27.90
CA VAL A 30 -7.07 -16.41 -28.18
C VAL A 30 -8.43 -16.62 -27.50
N ALA A 31 -8.63 -16.03 -26.33
CA ALA A 31 -9.81 -16.23 -25.49
C ALA A 31 -10.14 -14.96 -24.67
N PRO A 32 -10.66 -13.89 -25.31
CA PRO A 32 -10.81 -12.56 -24.70
C PRO A 32 -11.69 -12.55 -23.45
N ARG A 33 -12.82 -13.27 -23.44
CA ARG A 33 -13.70 -13.34 -22.25
C ARG A 33 -13.00 -13.94 -21.03
N VAL A 34 -12.13 -14.93 -21.25
CA VAL A 34 -11.37 -15.58 -20.18
C VAL A 34 -10.27 -14.64 -19.69
N ALA A 35 -9.55 -13.99 -20.60
CA ALA A 35 -8.51 -13.02 -20.25
C ALA A 35 -9.07 -11.86 -19.43
N GLN A 36 -10.20 -11.30 -19.84
CA GLN A 36 -10.88 -10.21 -19.14
C GLN A 36 -11.34 -10.63 -17.75
N ARG A 37 -11.96 -11.81 -17.62
CA ARG A 37 -12.38 -12.32 -16.31
C ARG A 37 -11.19 -12.55 -15.39
N ALA A 38 -10.13 -13.18 -15.89
CA ALA A 38 -8.92 -13.41 -15.12
C ALA A 38 -8.23 -12.10 -14.70
N ALA A 39 -8.20 -11.10 -15.59
CA ALA A 39 -7.66 -9.77 -15.28
C ALA A 39 -8.49 -9.06 -14.20
N PHE A 40 -9.82 -9.14 -14.31
CA PHE A 40 -10.74 -8.56 -13.34
C PHE A 40 -10.59 -9.23 -11.98
N ASP A 41 -10.64 -10.56 -11.92
CA ASP A 41 -10.50 -11.32 -10.67
C ASP A 41 -9.14 -11.03 -10.02
N ALA A 42 -8.05 -10.96 -10.80
CA ALA A 42 -6.73 -10.60 -10.30
C ALA A 42 -6.63 -9.14 -9.82
N PHE A 43 -7.34 -8.22 -10.48
CA PHE A 43 -7.39 -6.82 -10.05
C PHE A 43 -8.16 -6.68 -8.73
N CYS A 44 -9.32 -7.33 -8.62
CA CYS A 44 -10.20 -7.34 -7.45
C CYS A 44 -9.68 -8.18 -6.28
N THR A 45 -8.60 -8.95 -6.47
CA THR A 45 -7.96 -9.73 -5.42
C THR A 45 -6.66 -9.06 -4.99
N PRO A 46 -6.67 -8.26 -3.92
CA PRO A 46 -5.47 -7.54 -3.49
C PRO A 46 -4.41 -8.50 -2.97
N VAL A 47 -3.15 -8.24 -3.29
CA VAL A 47 -2.02 -8.99 -2.72
C VAL A 47 -1.80 -8.52 -1.28
N ARG A 48 -1.95 -9.42 -0.32
CA ARG A 48 -1.67 -9.12 1.10
C ARG A 48 -0.17 -9.18 1.37
N ARG A 49 0.42 -8.07 1.80
CA ARG A 49 1.78 -8.02 2.36
C ARG A 49 1.71 -7.98 3.87
N LEU A 50 2.33 -8.96 4.53
CA LEU A 50 2.47 -8.99 5.98
C LEU A 50 3.75 -8.25 6.36
N GLN A 51 3.65 -6.94 6.57
CA GLN A 51 4.71 -6.12 7.15
C GLN A 51 4.14 -5.38 8.35
N ARG A 52 4.87 -5.41 9.46
CA ARG A 52 4.50 -4.63 10.65
C ARG A 52 4.90 -3.16 10.41
N PRO A 53 4.07 -2.20 10.82
CA PRO A 53 4.43 -0.79 10.77
C PRO A 53 5.42 -0.47 11.90
N ASP A 54 6.69 -0.79 11.66
CA ASP A 54 7.78 -0.54 12.58
C ASP A 54 8.40 0.85 12.32
N VAL A 55 8.63 1.60 13.39
CA VAL A 55 9.26 2.91 13.37
C VAL A 55 10.32 2.95 14.47
N PRO A 56 11.61 3.04 14.14
CA PRO A 56 12.67 3.10 15.16
C PRO A 56 12.45 4.25 16.14
N GLY A 57 12.50 3.95 17.44
CA GLY A 57 12.31 4.94 18.51
C GLY A 57 10.85 5.36 18.76
N HIS A 58 9.90 4.92 17.94
CA HIS A 58 8.49 5.28 18.05
C HIS A 58 7.61 4.03 17.93
N PRO A 59 7.50 3.22 19.01
CA PRO A 59 6.64 2.05 18.99
C PRO A 59 5.19 2.48 18.71
N ALA A 60 4.56 1.82 17.75
CA ALA A 60 3.16 2.03 17.44
C ALA A 60 2.28 1.41 18.51
N HIS A 61 1.26 2.14 18.97
CA HIS A 61 0.15 1.52 19.68
C HIS A 61 -0.81 0.91 18.65
N ARG A 62 -1.20 -0.36 18.84
CA ARG A 62 -2.15 -1.06 17.96
C ARG A 62 -3.47 -1.20 18.71
N PHE A 63 -4.54 -0.77 18.07
CA PHE A 63 -5.90 -1.07 18.51
C PHE A 63 -6.76 -1.55 17.35
N ALA A 64 -7.92 -2.11 17.70
CA ALA A 64 -8.86 -2.66 16.76
C ALA A 64 -10.11 -1.78 16.72
N PHE A 65 -10.62 -1.53 15.52
CA PHE A 65 -11.91 -0.88 15.31
C PHE A 65 -12.88 -1.89 14.71
N VAL A 66 -14.05 -2.01 15.34
CA VAL A 66 -15.12 -2.94 14.95
C VAL A 66 -16.43 -2.17 14.97
N GLU A 67 -17.02 -1.96 13.80
CA GLU A 67 -18.29 -1.24 13.68
C GLU A 67 -19.27 -2.10 12.86
N GLU A 68 -18.96 -2.42 11.60
CA GLU A 68 -19.60 -3.49 10.83
C GLU A 68 -18.59 -4.14 9.88
N GLY A 69 -18.50 -5.48 9.89
CA GLY A 69 -17.59 -6.24 9.04
C GLY A 69 -16.30 -6.72 9.73
N PRO A 70 -15.21 -6.98 8.98
CA PRO A 70 -13.96 -7.48 9.53
C PRO A 70 -13.29 -6.47 10.47
N GLU A 71 -12.59 -6.97 11.50
CA GLU A 71 -11.77 -6.16 12.40
C GLU A 71 -10.77 -5.30 11.60
N LEU A 72 -10.81 -3.99 11.81
CA LEU A 72 -9.83 -3.07 11.24
C LEU A 72 -8.71 -2.83 12.26
N ALA A 73 -7.51 -3.30 11.93
CA ALA A 73 -6.31 -2.98 12.70
C ALA A 73 -5.87 -1.54 12.42
N ILE A 74 -5.71 -0.75 13.49
CA ILE A 74 -5.24 0.63 13.43
C ILE A 74 -3.94 0.75 14.25
N TRP A 75 -3.06 1.62 13.78
CA TRP A 75 -1.81 1.96 14.44
C TRP A 75 -1.73 3.47 14.61
N ASP A 76 -1.38 3.92 15.80
CA ASP A 76 -1.18 5.33 16.12
C ASP A 76 0.22 5.58 16.71
N TRP A 77 0.63 6.84 16.65
CA TRP A 77 1.90 7.33 17.18
C TRP A 77 1.73 8.76 17.72
N GLY A 78 2.18 8.98 18.96
CA GLY A 78 2.18 10.32 19.56
C GLY A 78 0.79 10.77 20.04
N ASP A 79 0.75 11.99 20.56
CA ASP A 79 -0.41 12.54 21.28
C ASP A 79 -0.85 13.92 20.73
N GLY A 80 -0.41 14.27 19.52
CA GLY A 80 -0.68 15.54 18.87
C GLY A 80 -2.03 15.59 18.16
N ARG A 81 -2.17 16.55 17.24
CA ARG A 81 -3.40 16.68 16.45
C ARG A 81 -3.53 15.52 15.46
N THR A 82 -4.59 14.74 15.60
CA THR A 82 -4.83 13.53 14.81
C THR A 82 -4.79 13.77 13.29
N VAL A 83 -4.00 12.94 12.60
CA VAL A 83 -3.97 12.80 11.14
C VAL A 83 -4.22 11.35 10.78
N LEU A 84 -5.24 11.09 9.95
CA LEU A 84 -5.56 9.74 9.49
C LEU A 84 -4.77 9.41 8.20
N LEU A 85 -3.93 8.37 8.27
CA LEU A 85 -3.21 7.83 7.12
C LEU A 85 -3.90 6.57 6.61
N VAL A 86 -4.24 6.55 5.32
CA VAL A 86 -4.94 5.41 4.68
C VAL A 86 -4.09 4.90 3.53
N HIS A 87 -3.78 3.61 3.56
CA HIS A 87 -3.01 2.99 2.48
C HIS A 87 -3.88 2.73 1.24
N GLY A 88 -3.25 2.64 0.08
CA GLY A 88 -3.93 2.30 -1.17
C GLY A 88 -4.23 0.81 -1.35
N TRP A 89 -4.68 0.47 -2.56
CA TRP A 89 -4.96 -0.91 -2.98
C TRP A 89 -3.75 -1.83 -2.83
N SER A 90 -3.93 -3.03 -2.26
CA SER A 90 -2.83 -3.96 -1.92
C SER A 90 -1.74 -3.36 -1.02
N GLY A 91 -2.06 -2.26 -0.33
CA GLY A 91 -1.22 -1.60 0.66
C GLY A 91 -1.38 -2.19 2.06
N ASN A 92 -0.59 -1.68 3.00
CA ASN A 92 -0.73 -1.92 4.43
C ASN A 92 -0.19 -0.70 5.21
N ALA A 93 -0.45 -0.66 6.52
CA ALA A 93 0.00 0.45 7.37
C ALA A 93 1.53 0.66 7.38
N ALA A 94 2.32 -0.40 7.16
CA ALA A 94 3.77 -0.30 7.12
C ALA A 94 4.29 0.61 6.01
N GLN A 95 3.54 0.82 4.93
CA GLN A 95 3.93 1.76 3.87
C GLN A 95 3.77 3.22 4.28
N MET A 96 2.99 3.48 5.33
CA MET A 96 2.69 4.83 5.81
C MET A 96 3.68 5.28 6.90
N THR A 97 4.55 4.39 7.40
CA THR A 97 5.48 4.71 8.51
C THR A 97 6.46 5.83 8.18
N GLY A 98 6.80 6.01 6.90
CA GLY A 98 7.64 7.12 6.44
C GLY A 98 7.07 8.51 6.71
N PHE A 99 5.76 8.63 6.98
CA PHE A 99 5.11 9.90 7.33
C PHE A 99 5.11 10.19 8.83
N VAL A 100 5.34 9.18 9.69
CA VAL A 100 5.19 9.30 11.15
C VAL A 100 6.14 10.37 11.70
N GLU A 101 7.43 10.22 11.46
CA GLU A 101 8.44 11.12 12.03
C GLU A 101 8.35 12.56 11.49
N PRO A 102 8.14 12.81 10.18
CA PRO A 102 7.86 14.16 9.68
C PRO A 102 6.61 14.82 10.30
N LEU A 103 5.52 14.08 10.48
CA LEU A 103 4.27 14.61 11.05
C LEU A 103 4.44 14.95 12.54
N ARG A 104 5.09 14.07 13.30
CA ARG A 104 5.39 14.32 14.72
C ARG A 104 6.24 15.56 14.92
N ARG A 105 7.27 15.74 14.10
CA ARG A 105 8.10 16.97 14.13
C ARG A 105 7.32 18.24 13.81
N ALA A 106 6.21 18.13 13.10
CA ALA A 106 5.30 19.24 12.82
C ALA A 106 4.20 19.42 13.89
N GLY A 107 4.18 18.60 14.95
CA GLY A 107 3.23 18.72 16.07
C GLY A 107 1.90 17.98 15.88
N TYR A 108 1.84 17.04 14.95
CA TYR A 108 0.70 16.13 14.76
C TYR A 108 0.86 14.85 15.58
#